data_AF-A0A2T8STB8-F1
#
_entry.id   AF-A0A2T8STB8-F1
#
_cell.length_a   1.000
_cell.length_b   1.000
_cell.length_c   1.000
_cell.angle_alpha   90.00
_cell.angle_beta   90.00
_cell.angle_gamma   90.00
#
_symmetry.space_group_name_H-M   'P 1'
#
loop_
_entity.id
_entity.type
_entity.pdbx_description
1 polymer ?
#
loop_
_entity_poly.entity_id
_entity_poly.type
_entity_poly.pdbx_seq_one_letter_code
_entity_poly.pdbx_strand_id
1 'polypeptide(L)'
;SEVLHRPTLSRVQIQAKGKHETPKRIEDAKSLQFMAKDAFWQLEEYKRQIERAAIVFENEIRKPADSKNHRIYYHDANPLGNKIHAVQRMKLSSKPLI
;
A
#
# COMPACT_ATOMS: atom_id res chain seq x y z
N SER A 1 -1.20 13.53 20.94
CA SER A 1 -2.13 12.49 20.46
C SER A 1 -3.33 13.21 19.89
N GLU A 2 -3.48 13.23 18.56
CA GLU A 2 -4.69 13.78 17.93
C GLU A 2 -5.88 12.91 18.32
N VAL A 3 -6.72 13.44 19.21
CA VAL A 3 -7.96 12.79 19.61
C VAL A 3 -8.87 12.83 18.39
N LEU A 4 -8.97 11.70 17.68
CA LEU A 4 -9.96 11.50 16.63
C LEU A 4 -11.35 11.58 17.27
N HIS A 5 -11.95 12.77 17.26
CA HIS A 5 -13.31 12.97 17.70
C HIS A 5 -14.23 12.08 16.86
N ARG A 6 -15.00 11.22 17.53
CA ARG A 6 -16.02 10.40 16.88
C ARG A 6 -17.02 11.34 16.18
N PRO A 7 -17.13 11.31 14.84
CA PRO A 7 -18.10 12.15 14.15
C PRO A 7 -19.50 11.72 14.57
N THR A 8 -20.37 12.69 14.86
CA THR A 8 -21.78 12.43 15.11
C THR A 8 -22.43 11.83 13.86
N LEU A 9 -23.54 11.09 14.00
CA LEU A 9 -24.28 10.54 12.85
C LEU A 9 -24.59 11.62 11.79
N SER A 10 -24.96 12.83 12.24
CA SER A 10 -25.15 14.01 11.39
C SER A 10 -23.89 14.38 10.60
N ARG A 11 -22.72 14.40 11.26
CA ARG A 11 -21.44 14.72 10.62
C ARG A 11 -21.07 13.68 9.55
N VAL A 12 -21.30 12.40 9.83
CA VAL A 12 -21.09 11.30 8.87
C VAL A 12 -22.03 11.43 7.68
N GLN A 13 -23.31 11.74 7.91
CA GLN A 13 -24.28 11.99 6.83
C GLN A 13 -23.88 13.18 5.96
N ILE A 14 -23.41 14.28 6.55
CA ILE A 14 -22.94 15.46 5.82
C ILE A 14 -21.68 15.14 5.00
N GLN A 15 -20.75 14.36 5.55
CA GLN A 15 -19.55 13.93 4.84
C GLN A 15 -19.85 12.94 3.71
N ALA A 16 -20.78 12.01 3.94
CA ALA A 16 -21.23 11.04 2.95
C ALA A 16 -21.93 11.68 1.74
N LYS A 17 -22.57 12.85 1.92
CA LYS A 17 -23.12 13.64 0.81
C LYS A 17 -22.05 14.14 -0.17
N GLY A 18 -20.78 14.20 0.24
CA GLY A 18 -19.66 14.64 -0.59
C GLY A 18 -19.75 16.11 -1.00
N LYS A 19 -18.73 16.58 -1.74
CA LYS A 19 -18.77 17.86 -2.46
C LYS A 19 -19.44 17.60 -3.81
N HIS A 20 -20.61 18.19 -4.02
CA HIS A 20 -21.31 18.19 -5.29
C HIS A 20 -21.34 19.63 -5.82
N GLU A 21 -20.81 19.83 -7.01
CA GLU A 21 -20.96 21.11 -7.71
C GLU A 21 -22.40 21.21 -8.19
N THR A 22 -23.17 22.11 -7.59
CA THR A 22 -24.52 22.43 -8.07
C THR A 22 -24.42 23.73 -8.86
N PRO A 23 -24.64 23.71 -10.18
CA PRO A 23 -24.56 24.93 -10.98
C PRO A 23 -25.71 25.87 -10.59
N LYS A 24 -25.46 27.18 -10.59
CA LYS A 24 -26.46 28.21 -10.25
C LYS A 24 -27.50 28.39 -11.36
N ARG A 25 -27.12 28.07 -12.59
CA ARG A 25 -27.96 28.14 -13.80
C ARG A 25 -27.68 26.93 -14.69
N ILE A 26 -28.60 26.60 -15.59
CA ILE A 26 -28.48 25.41 -16.43
C ILE A 26 -27.39 25.56 -17.49
N GLU A 27 -27.10 26.78 -17.94
CA GLU A 27 -26.07 27.07 -18.93
C GLU A 27 -24.66 26.83 -18.38
N ASP A 28 -24.49 26.95 -17.06
CA ASP A 28 -23.22 26.69 -16.36
C ASP A 28 -23.03 25.20 -16.03
N ALA A 29 -24.03 24.35 -16.31
CA ALA A 29 -23.96 22.94 -15.99
C ALA A 29 -22.99 22.20 -16.91
N LYS A 30 -22.09 21.43 -16.31
CA LYS A 30 -21.26 20.48 -17.06
C LYS A 30 -22.15 19.43 -17.73
N SER A 31 -21.84 19.07 -18.97
CA SER A 31 -22.57 18.00 -19.64
C SER A 31 -22.32 16.66 -18.95
N LEU A 32 -23.33 15.78 -18.93
CA LEU A 32 -23.21 14.45 -18.36
C LEU A 32 -22.09 13.63 -19.01
N GLN A 33 -21.89 13.79 -20.32
CA GLN A 33 -20.81 13.12 -21.05
C GLN A 33 -19.43 13.57 -20.56
N PHE A 34 -19.25 14.88 -20.31
CA PHE A 34 -18.00 15.40 -19.75
C PHE A 34 -17.74 14.85 -18.35
N MET A 35 -18.75 14.86 -17.48
CA MET A 35 -18.62 14.34 -16.11
C MET A 35 -18.27 12.85 -16.09
N ALA A 36 -18.89 12.05 -16.96
CA ALA A 36 -18.57 10.64 -17.09
C ALA A 36 -17.09 10.44 -17.51
N LYS A 37 -16.64 11.19 -18.52
CA LYS A 37 -15.26 11.13 -19.00
C LYS A 37 -14.25 11.56 -17.93
N ASP A 38 -14.55 12.64 -17.21
CA ASP A 38 -13.73 13.13 -16.09
C ASP A 38 -13.63 12.08 -14.98
N ALA A 39 -14.74 11.46 -14.59
CA ALA A 39 -14.72 10.39 -13.58
C ALA A 39 -13.82 9.21 -13.97
N PHE A 40 -13.84 8.78 -15.25
CA PHE A 40 -12.93 7.74 -15.74
C PHE A 40 -11.47 8.19 -15.69
N TRP A 41 -11.17 9.44 -16.07
CA TRP A 41 -9.82 10.00 -15.97
C TRP A 41 -9.32 10.08 -14.54
N GLN A 42 -10.15 10.53 -13.59
CA GLN A 42 -9.77 10.57 -12.18
C GLN A 42 -9.44 9.17 -11.64
N LEU A 43 -10.22 8.16 -12.04
CA LEU A 43 -9.98 6.78 -11.65
C LEU A 43 -8.67 6.23 -12.22
N GLU A 44 -8.39 6.51 -13.49
CA GLU A 44 -7.15 6.10 -14.15
C GLU A 44 -5.92 6.78 -13.52
N GLU A 45 -6.01 8.08 -13.23
CA GLU A 45 -4.93 8.82 -12.56
C GLU A 45 -4.70 8.30 -11.14
N TYR A 46 -5.77 7.96 -10.41
CA TYR A 46 -5.65 7.36 -9.08
C TYR A 46 -4.92 6.01 -9.12
N LYS A 47 -5.23 5.14 -10.10
CA LYS A 47 -4.50 3.87 -10.30
C LYS A 47 -3.01 4.13 -10.56
N ARG A 48 -2.70 5.07 -11.44
CA ARG A 48 -1.31 5.47 -11.75
C ARG A 48 -0.57 6.03 -10.54
N GLN A 49 -1.26 6.76 -9.66
CA GLN A 49 -0.68 7.22 -8.39
C GLN A 49 -0.33 6.07 -7.46
N ILE A 50 -1.20 5.06 -7.34
CA ILE A 50 -0.92 3.85 -6.54
C ILE A 50 0.30 3.11 -7.10
N GLU A 51 0.37 2.92 -8.42
CA GLU A 51 1.50 2.25 -9.07
C GLU A 51 2.83 2.99 -8.81
N ARG A 52 2.81 4.32 -8.94
CA ARG A 52 3.97 5.16 -8.62
C ARG A 52 4.39 5.02 -7.16
N ALA A 53 3.44 5.08 -6.23
CA ALA A 53 3.71 4.92 -4.81
C ALA A 53 4.30 3.54 -4.50
N ALA A 54 3.81 2.49 -5.15
CA ALA A 54 4.34 1.14 -5.02
C ALA A 54 5.80 1.05 -5.50
N ILE A 55 6.13 1.67 -6.65
CA ILE A 55 7.50 1.71 -7.19
C ILE A 55 8.44 2.47 -6.23
N VAL A 56 8.00 3.61 -5.69
CA VAL A 56 8.79 4.39 -4.73
C VAL A 56 9.04 3.59 -3.45
N PHE A 57 7.99 2.99 -2.87
CA PHE A 57 8.12 2.13 -1.69
C PHE A 57 9.10 0.97 -1.91
N GLU A 58 8.97 0.29 -3.04
CA GLU A 58 9.82 -0.81 -3.44
C GLU A 58 11.31 -0.40 -3.51
N ASN A 59 11.60 0.75 -4.12
CA ASN A 59 12.96 1.20 -4.34
C ASN A 59 13.60 1.88 -3.13
N GLU A 60 12.84 2.68 -2.39
CA GLU A 60 13.37 3.49 -1.29
C GLU A 60 13.31 2.79 0.07
N ILE A 61 12.33 1.88 0.25
CA ILE A 61 12.11 1.22 1.53
C ILE A 61 12.50 -0.26 1.45
N ARG A 62 11.88 -1.03 0.54
CA ARG A 62 12.07 -2.50 0.52
C ARG A 62 13.48 -2.91 0.12
N LYS A 63 13.96 -2.50 -1.06
CA LYS A 63 15.29 -2.89 -1.56
C LYS A 63 16.43 -2.50 -0.62
N PRO A 64 16.48 -1.29 -0.03
CA PRO A 64 17.53 -0.92 0.91
C PRO A 64 17.46 -1.72 2.20
N ALA A 65 16.26 -2.05 2.70
CA ALA A 65 16.10 -2.93 3.85
C ALA A 65 16.61 -4.34 3.56
N ASP A 66 16.24 -4.92 2.41
CA ASP A 66 16.71 -6.24 1.99
C ASP A 66 18.23 -6.29 1.81
N SER A 67 18.81 -5.27 1.19
CA SER A 67 20.27 -5.13 1.05
C SER A 67 20.97 -5.07 2.41
N LYS A 68 20.44 -4.27 3.36
CA LYS A 68 20.97 -4.19 4.73
C LYS A 68 20.87 -5.55 5.42
N ASN A 69 19.73 -6.22 5.34
CA ASN A 69 19.52 -7.54 5.94
C ASN A 69 20.49 -8.57 5.36
N HIS A 70 20.65 -8.62 4.03
CA HIS A 70 21.58 -9.53 3.37
C HIS A 70 23.02 -9.30 3.85
N ARG A 71 23.45 -8.04 3.92
CA ARG A 71 24.77 -7.65 4.44
C ARG A 71 24.96 -7.97 5.94
N ILE A 72 23.90 -8.14 6.72
CA ILE A 72 24.02 -8.47 8.14
C ILE A 72 24.03 -9.98 8.34
N TYR A 73 23.08 -10.69 7.73
CA TYR A 73 22.88 -12.12 7.96
C TYR A 73 23.88 -13.02 7.22
N TYR A 74 24.34 -12.61 6.04
CA TYR A 74 25.21 -13.43 5.19
C TYR A 74 26.64 -12.88 5.08
N HIS A 75 27.01 -11.92 5.92
CA HIS A 75 28.35 -11.37 5.92
C HIS A 75 29.31 -12.25 6.71
N ASP A 76 30.20 -12.94 6.00
CA ASP A 76 31.30 -13.67 6.62
C ASP A 76 32.49 -12.73 6.84
N ALA A 77 32.58 -12.19 8.07
CA ALA A 77 33.67 -11.31 8.48
C ALA A 77 34.88 -12.06 9.04
N ASN A 78 34.78 -13.39 9.22
CA ASN A 78 35.72 -14.08 10.08
C ASN A 78 36.89 -14.66 9.30
N PRO A 79 38.12 -14.13 9.47
CA PRO A 79 39.31 -14.67 8.79
C PRO A 79 39.66 -16.11 9.20
N LEU A 80 39.00 -16.63 10.24
CA LEU A 80 39.19 -17.99 10.77
C LEU A 80 38.04 -18.96 10.40
N GLY A 81 37.08 -18.55 9.56
CA GLY A 81 35.96 -19.40 9.09
C GLY A 81 34.79 -19.60 10.07
N ASN A 82 33.78 -20.40 9.75
CA ASN A 82 32.56 -20.52 10.58
C ASN A 82 32.84 -21.06 12.00
N LYS A 83 32.63 -20.23 13.04
CA LYS A 83 32.86 -20.58 14.46
C LYS A 83 31.72 -21.36 15.12
N ILE A 84 30.56 -21.45 14.46
CA ILE A 84 29.36 -22.10 14.99
C ILE A 84 29.03 -23.29 14.08
N HIS A 85 28.98 -24.49 14.65
CA HIS A 85 28.55 -25.70 13.95
C HIS A 85 27.04 -25.90 14.14
N ALA A 86 26.24 -25.47 13.17
CA ALA A 86 24.81 -25.77 13.13
C ALA A 86 24.57 -27.09 12.39
N VAL A 87 23.99 -28.08 13.07
CA VAL A 87 23.63 -29.39 12.48
C VAL A 87 22.11 -29.48 12.36
N GLN A 88 21.58 -29.41 11.13
CA GLN A 88 20.15 -29.57 10.90
C GLN A 88 19.77 -31.05 10.92
N ARG A 89 18.87 -31.45 11.82
CA ARG A 89 18.34 -32.82 11.90
C ARG A 89 16.83 -32.79 11.68
N MET A 90 16.34 -33.63 10.77
CA MET A 90 14.91 -33.82 10.55
C MET A 90 14.51 -35.20 11.07
N LYS A 91 13.40 -35.26 11.83
CA LYS A 91 12.76 -36.53 12.20
C LYS A 91 11.69 -36.85 11.17
N LEU A 92 11.62 -38.09 10.74
CA LEU A 92 10.56 -38.57 9.86
C LEU A 92 9.27 -38.78 10.66
N SER A 93 8.15 -38.47 10.03
CA SER A 93 6.80 -38.66 10.58
C SER A 93 5.93 -39.33 9.53
N SER A 94 5.05 -40.25 9.92
CA SER A 94 4.01 -40.77 9.04
C SER A 94 2.99 -39.66 8.74
N LYS A 95 2.80 -39.34 7.46
CA LYS A 95 1.75 -38.43 6.99
C LYS A 95 0.72 -39.26 6.22
N PRO A 96 -0.54 -39.34 6.67
CA PRO A 96 -1.56 -40.07 5.94
C PRO A 96 -1.84 -39.38 4.60
N LEU A 97 -2.01 -40.18 3.55
CA LEU A 97 -2.48 -39.74 2.24
C LEU A 97 -3.94 -40.17 2.15
N ILE A 98 -4.85 -39.23 2.36
CA ILE A 98 -6.29 -39.36 2.06
C ILE A 98 -6.58 -38.43 0.88
#